data_AF-A0A1G7P1U1-F1
#
_entry.id   AF-A0A1G7P1U1-F1
#
_cell.length_a   1.000
_cell.length_b   1.000
_cell.length_c   1.000
_cell.angle_alpha   90.00
_cell.angle_beta   90.00
_cell.angle_gamma   90.00
#
_symmetry.space_group_name_H-M   'P 1'
#
loop_
_entity.id
_entity.type
_entity.pdbx_description
1 polymer ?
#
loop_
_entity_poly.entity_id
_entity_poly.type
_entity_poly.pdbx_seq_one_letter_code
_entity_poly.pdbx_strand_id
1 'polypeptide(L)'
;MGAGTEVSPHQGAVDFRRQSNLRRFAYEWHDKAGQWFRSYGNENWEFDDAGLMQRRIASINDLAIAPADRLFHWPSGRRPLDHPGLSELGL
;
A
#
# COMPACT_ATOMS: atom_id res chain seq x y z
N MET A 1 -39.53 23.47 -8.03
CA MET A 1 -39.37 22.01 -7.89
C MET A 1 -38.05 21.62 -8.54
N GLY A 2 -36.97 21.56 -7.77
CA GLY A 2 -35.68 21.04 -8.22
C GLY A 2 -35.35 19.87 -7.31
N ALA A 3 -35.35 18.65 -7.86
CA ALA A 3 -35.05 17.44 -7.12
C ALA A 3 -33.57 17.49 -6.70
N GLY A 4 -33.33 17.68 -5.41
CA GLY A 4 -32.03 17.42 -4.80
C GLY A 4 -31.77 15.92 -4.89
N THR A 5 -30.68 15.53 -5.54
CA THR A 5 -30.21 14.15 -5.48
C THR A 5 -29.68 13.93 -4.07
N GLU A 6 -30.50 13.31 -3.22
CA GLU A 6 -30.12 12.85 -1.90
C GLU A 6 -29.17 11.67 -2.09
N VAL A 7 -27.89 11.88 -1.76
CA VAL A 7 -26.90 10.79 -1.75
C VAL A 7 -27.19 9.97 -0.50
N SER A 8 -27.80 8.80 -0.67
CA SER A 8 -28.04 7.86 0.42
C SER A 8 -26.70 7.51 1.09
N PRO A 9 -26.54 7.67 2.41
CA PRO A 9 -25.31 7.26 3.09
C PRO A 9 -25.29 5.74 3.13
N HIS A 10 -24.73 5.13 2.09
CA HIS A 10 -24.48 3.70 2.06
C HIS A 10 -23.61 3.35 3.28
N GLN A 11 -24.22 2.55 4.16
CA GLN A 11 -23.64 2.06 5.41
C GLN A 11 -22.33 1.32 5.11
N GLY A 12 -21.20 1.94 5.42
CA GLY A 12 -19.95 1.23 5.60
C GLY A 12 -19.99 0.47 6.92
N ALA A 13 -19.81 -0.86 6.88
CA ALA A 13 -19.58 -1.63 8.10
C ALA A 13 -18.12 -1.42 8.53
N VAL A 14 -17.92 -0.71 9.65
CA VAL A 14 -16.61 -0.55 10.28
C VAL A 14 -16.50 -1.58 11.41
N ASP A 15 -15.61 -2.55 11.25
CA ASP A 15 -15.31 -3.56 12.27
C ASP A 15 -14.03 -3.17 13.02
N PHE A 16 -14.18 -2.83 14.30
CA PHE A 16 -13.04 -2.54 15.18
C PHE A 16 -12.56 -3.82 15.86
N ARG A 17 -11.84 -4.67 15.12
CA ARG A 17 -11.15 -5.81 15.75
C ARG A 17 -9.87 -5.37 16.42
N ARG A 18 -9.77 -5.70 17.69
CA ARG A 18 -8.57 -5.48 18.51
C ARG A 18 -7.57 -6.60 18.23
N GLN A 19 -6.91 -6.58 17.06
CA GLN A 19 -5.65 -7.31 16.76
C GLN A 19 -5.11 -7.15 15.30
N SER A 20 -5.48 -6.10 14.56
CA SER A 20 -4.96 -5.89 13.20
C SER A 20 -3.63 -5.14 13.20
N ASN A 21 -2.55 -5.77 12.74
CA ASN A 21 -1.33 -5.05 12.38
C ASN A 21 -1.57 -4.35 11.03
N LEU A 22 -1.64 -3.02 11.04
CA LEU A 22 -1.70 -2.19 9.84
C LEU A 22 -0.29 -1.86 9.37
N ARG A 23 0.00 -2.06 8.09
CA ARG A 23 1.26 -1.64 7.47
C ARG A 23 0.96 -0.86 6.19
N ARG A 24 1.85 0.09 5.92
CA ARG A 24 1.89 0.85 4.67
C ARG A 24 3.19 0.49 3.97
N PHE A 25 3.14 0.32 2.66
CA PHE A 25 4.30 -0.04 1.85
C PHE A 25 4.25 0.65 0.49
N ALA A 26 5.41 0.72 -0.15
CA ALA A 26 5.51 1.06 -1.56
C ALA A 26 6.58 0.18 -2.22
N TYR A 27 6.40 -0.15 -3.50
CA TYR A 27 7.42 -0.83 -4.30
C TYR A 27 7.47 -0.26 -5.71
N GLU A 28 8.63 -0.34 -6.35
CA GLU A 28 8.86 0.10 -7.71
C GLU A 28 9.16 -1.09 -8.61
N TRP A 29 8.60 -1.09 -9.80
CA TRP A 29 8.76 -2.14 -10.79
C TRP A 29 8.55 -1.56 -12.18
N HIS A 30 8.89 -2.31 -13.22
CA HIS A 30 8.52 -1.97 -14.59
C HIS A 30 7.90 -3.18 -15.28
N ASP A 31 7.02 -2.91 -16.24
CA ASP A 31 6.43 -3.96 -17.07
C ASP A 31 7.40 -4.42 -18.17
N LYS A 32 6.92 -5.30 -19.06
CA LYS A 32 7.70 -5.81 -20.19
C LYS A 32 7.99 -4.76 -21.27
N ALA A 33 7.21 -3.68 -21.33
CA ALA A 33 7.42 -2.57 -22.25
C ALA A 33 8.42 -1.52 -21.69
N GLY A 34 8.82 -1.66 -20.42
CA GLY A 34 9.72 -0.74 -19.73
C GLY A 34 9.02 0.44 -19.06
N GLN A 35 7.68 0.44 -19.00
CA GLN A 35 6.95 1.44 -18.21
C GLN A 35 7.16 1.17 -16.73
N TRP A 36 7.63 2.18 -16.01
CA TRP A 36 7.83 2.10 -14.56
C TRP A 36 6.57 2.44 -13.79
N PHE A 37 6.42 1.80 -12.64
CA PHE A 37 5.34 2.04 -11.71
C PHE A 37 5.88 2.16 -10.29
N ARG A 38 5.26 3.02 -9.49
CA ARG A 38 5.30 2.94 -8.03
C ARG A 38 3.94 2.51 -7.53
N SER A 39 3.92 1.35 -6.90
CA SER A 39 2.72 0.80 -6.27
C SER A 39 2.68 1.22 -4.82
N TYR A 40 1.56 1.77 -4.38
CA TYR A 40 1.30 2.15 -2.98
C TYR A 40 0.33 1.16 -2.38
N GLY A 41 0.64 0.66 -1.19
CA GLY A 41 -0.15 -0.39 -0.58
C GLY A 41 -0.41 -0.19 0.90
N ASN A 42 -1.59 -0.66 1.31
CA ASN A 42 -1.96 -0.86 2.70
C ASN A 42 -2.25 -2.35 2.90
N GLU A 43 -1.74 -2.89 4.00
CA GLU A 43 -1.99 -4.27 4.37
C GLU A 43 -2.35 -4.43 5.84
N ASN A 44 -3.36 -5.26 6.06
CA ASN A 44 -3.88 -5.63 7.37
C ASN A 44 -3.54 -7.09 7.60
N TRP A 45 -2.78 -7.35 8.65
CA TRP A 45 -2.33 -8.70 9.00
C TRP A 45 -2.96 -9.16 10.30
N GLU A 46 -3.46 -10.39 10.31
CA GLU A 46 -3.89 -11.14 11.49
C GLU A 46 -2.94 -12.33 11.68
N PHE A 47 -2.46 -12.53 12.90
CA PHE A 47 -1.50 -13.57 13.27
C PHE A 47 -2.12 -14.53 14.28
N ASP A 48 -1.66 -15.77 14.30
CA ASP A 48 -1.99 -16.74 15.36
C ASP A 48 -1.06 -16.64 16.57
N ASP A 49 -1.33 -17.47 17.58
CA ASP A 49 -0.55 -17.54 18.81
C ASP A 49 0.90 -18.00 18.59
N ALA A 50 1.20 -18.65 17.45
CA ALA A 50 2.56 -19.03 17.05
C ALA A 50 3.27 -17.93 16.26
N GLY A 51 2.60 -16.80 15.99
CA GLY A 51 3.14 -15.68 15.22
C GLY A 51 3.10 -15.89 13.70
N LEU A 52 2.38 -16.90 13.20
CA LEU A 52 2.18 -17.12 11.78
C LEU A 52 1.00 -16.30 11.27
N MET A 53 1.12 -15.76 10.06
CA MET A 53 0.07 -14.96 9.45
C MET A 53 -1.10 -15.85 9.03
N GLN A 54 -2.27 -15.67 9.67
CA GLN A 54 -3.51 -16.38 9.31
C GLN A 54 -4.33 -15.64 8.26
N ARG A 55 -4.29 -14.30 8.27
CA ARG A 55 -5.02 -13.48 7.32
C ARG A 55 -4.19 -12.29 6.86
N ARG A 56 -4.23 -12.04 5.55
CA ARG A 56 -3.66 -10.86 4.91
C ARG A 56 -4.68 -10.24 3.97
N ILE A 57 -5.06 -9.00 4.24
CA ILE A 57 -5.85 -8.20 3.32
C ILE A 57 -4.94 -7.08 2.83
N ALA A 58 -4.76 -6.96 1.52
CA ALA A 58 -3.95 -5.92 0.93
C ALA A 58 -4.75 -5.18 -0.15
N SER A 59 -4.63 -3.86 -0.14
CA SER A 59 -5.08 -3.00 -1.23
C SER A 59 -3.86 -2.27 -1.78
N ILE A 60 -3.73 -2.27 -3.10
CA ILE A 60 -2.55 -1.76 -3.81
C ILE A 60 -3.03 -0.94 -5.00
N ASN A 61 -2.46 0.24 -5.18
CA ASN A 61 -2.73 1.13 -6.30
C ASN A 61 -1.44 1.42 -7.04
N ASP A 62 -1.43 1.16 -8.35
CA ASP A 62 -0.28 1.39 -9.21
C ASP A 62 -0.33 2.80 -9.81
N LEU A 63 0.75 3.56 -9.62
CA LEU A 63 0.97 4.85 -10.26
C LEU A 63 2.08 4.71 -11.30
N ALA A 64 1.79 5.01 -12.56
CA ALA A 64 2.83 5.12 -13.57
C ALA A 64 3.79 6.28 -13.23
N ILE A 65 5.09 6.04 -13.32
CA ILE A 65 6.15 7.02 -13.05
C ILE A 65 7.17 7.05 -14.19
N ALA A 66 7.92 8.14 -14.33
CA ALA A 66 9.09 8.14 -15.20
C ALA A 66 10.25 7.37 -14.54
N PRO A 67 11.20 6.81 -15.31
CA PRO A 67 12.40 6.16 -14.75
C PRO A 67 13.20 7.08 -13.81
N ALA A 68 13.20 8.39 -14.09
CA ALA A 68 13.89 9.41 -13.30
C ALA A 68 13.21 9.71 -11.95
N ASP A 69 11.93 9.38 -11.80
CA ASP A 69 11.17 9.65 -10.56
C ASP A 69 11.34 8.54 -9.52
N ARG A 70 12.08 7.48 -9.86
CA ARG A 70 12.36 6.36 -8.95
C ARG A 70 13.10 6.82 -7.70
N LEU A 71 12.74 6.22 -6.57
CA LEU A 71 13.35 6.48 -5.27
C LEU A 71 14.07 5.26 -4.71
N PHE A 72 13.82 4.06 -5.25
CA PHE A 72 14.37 2.81 -4.72
C PHE A 72 15.55 2.31 -5.57
N HIS A 73 16.76 2.69 -5.16
CA HIS A 73 18.00 2.39 -5.90
C HIS A 73 18.95 1.54 -5.08
N TRP A 74 18.78 0.22 -5.14
CA TRP A 74 19.75 -0.75 -4.60
C TRP A 74 19.66 -2.06 -5.40
N PRO A 75 20.68 -2.95 -5.33
CA PRO A 75 20.61 -4.27 -5.95
C PRO A 75 19.41 -5.07 -5.44
N SER A 76 18.87 -5.98 -6.26
CA SER A 76 17.74 -6.82 -5.83
C SER A 76 18.04 -7.54 -4.52
N GLY A 77 17.10 -7.47 -3.57
CA GLY A 77 17.24 -8.06 -2.24
C GLY A 77 16.93 -7.09 -1.11
N ARG A 78 17.58 -7.31 0.04
CA ARG A 78 17.32 -6.55 1.27
C ARG A 78 17.67 -5.08 1.08
N ARG A 79 16.72 -4.19 1.42
CA ARG A 79 16.96 -2.75 1.52
C ARG A 79 18.16 -2.46 2.45
N PRO A 80 19.13 -1.61 2.05
CA PRO A 80 20.20 -1.16 2.92
C PRO A 80 19.67 -0.53 4.23
N LEU A 81 20.43 -0.67 5.32
CA LEU A 81 20.00 -0.18 6.65
C LEU A 81 19.89 1.34 6.70
N ASP A 82 20.77 2.03 5.98
CA ASP A 82 20.94 3.47 5.90
C ASP A 82 20.05 4.14 4.83
N HIS A 83 19.39 3.35 3.98
CA HIS A 83 18.43 3.90 3.03
C HIS A 83 17.23 4.50 3.78
N PRO A 84 16.72 5.69 3.41
CA PRO A 84 15.56 6.27 4.05
C PRO A 84 14.32 5.38 3.96
N GLY A 85 13.48 5.45 5.00
CA GLY A 85 12.16 4.82 5.05
C GLY A 85 11.10 5.60 4.28
N LEU A 86 9.86 5.07 4.23
CA LEU A 86 8.77 5.67 3.46
C LEU A 86 8.48 7.13 3.85
N SER A 87 8.36 7.41 5.14
CA SER A 87 8.05 8.77 5.63
C SER A 87 9.17 9.77 5.32
N GLU A 88 10.43 9.34 5.39
CA GLU A 88 11.59 10.19 5.08
C GLU A 88 11.69 10.49 3.57
N LEU A 89 11.16 9.60 2.74
CA LEU A 89 11.02 9.79 1.30
C LEU A 89 9.78 10.61 0.91
N GLY A 90 8.96 11.04 1.87
CA GLY A 90 7.71 11.76 1.61
C GLY A 90 6.65 10.92 0.91
N LEU A 91 6.73 9.59 1.02
CA LEU A 91 5.76 8.64 0.46
C LEU A 91 4.65 8.33 1.43
#